data_AF-A0A4Q1C7F0-F1
#
_entry.id   AF-A0A4Q1C7F0-F1
#
_cell.length_a   1.000
_cell.length_b   1.000
_cell.length_c   1.000
_cell.angle_alpha   90.00
_cell.angle_beta   90.00
_cell.angle_gamma   90.00
#
_symmetry.space_group_name_H-M   'P 1'
#
loop_
_entity.id
_entity.type
_entity.pdbx_description
1 polymer ?
#
loop_
_entity_poly.entity_id
_entity_poly.type
_entity_poly.pdbx_seq_one_letter_code
_entity_poly.pdbx_strand_id
1 'polypeptide(L)'
;MAATTYSVTLHHLAPGAKAAGLQYPDEVIQAATAEQLDNLLHALEELAARLSIYEPSSPELRVKTDREVFIIRTRYRRLCFSGHEATLRGEEHSVAYIMGTITGQALPVTRSVENPRLFDRPPTAIPLRPSSRRESGGGAGFPDWAKIALLALVSFSFVGAGLWLLFKPTRSFAPTYKLMGATEAVSLLGRVAGQYHTGTQPGDRRLIIDNAGTLRIAKFGPDQSIAEEIIRTARGATQDGKPALVTSDPYLMMINDADSVTLYGQVYKRVVR
;
A
#
# COMPACT_ATOMS: atom_id res chain seq x y z
N MET A 1 14.57 -33.92 -21.08
CA MET A 1 14.16 -33.24 -19.83
C MET A 1 12.70 -32.85 -20.01
N ALA A 2 11.82 -33.21 -19.08
CA ALA A 2 10.41 -32.83 -19.16
C ALA A 2 10.30 -31.30 -19.10
N ALA A 3 9.53 -30.70 -20.00
CA ALA A 3 9.30 -29.25 -19.99
C ALA A 3 8.61 -28.85 -18.69
N THR A 4 9.10 -27.81 -18.01
CA THR A 4 8.45 -27.26 -16.83
C THR A 4 7.07 -26.73 -17.23
N THR A 5 6.04 -27.19 -16.55
CA THR A 5 4.66 -26.77 -16.80
C THR A 5 4.17 -25.92 -15.62
N TYR A 6 3.38 -24.90 -15.92
CA TYR A 6 2.92 -23.91 -14.94
C TYR A 6 1.40 -24.01 -14.77
N SER A 7 0.89 -23.80 -13.57
CA SER A 7 -0.53 -23.56 -13.36
C SER A 7 -0.75 -22.07 -13.21
N VAL A 8 -1.47 -21.47 -14.14
CA VAL A 8 -1.70 -20.02 -14.18
C VAL A 8 -3.16 -19.75 -13.87
N THR A 9 -3.42 -18.84 -12.93
CA THR A 9 -4.76 -18.42 -12.54
C THR A 9 -4.88 -16.91 -12.71
N LEU A 10 -5.83 -16.48 -13.54
CA LEU A 10 -6.20 -15.08 -13.69
C LEU A 10 -7.39 -14.77 -12.76
N HIS A 11 -7.16 -13.84 -11.84
CA HIS A 11 -8.16 -13.38 -10.90
C HIS A 11 -8.52 -11.93 -11.21
N HIS A 12 -9.77 -11.69 -11.59
CA HIS A 12 -10.29 -10.35 -11.87
C HIS A 12 -10.74 -9.67 -10.57
N LEU A 13 -10.15 -8.53 -10.23
CA LEU A 13 -10.57 -7.73 -9.08
C LEU A 13 -10.94 -6.32 -9.54
N ALA A 14 -12.23 -6.02 -9.67
CA ALA A 14 -12.68 -4.64 -9.60
C ALA A 14 -12.91 -4.30 -8.11
N PRO A 15 -12.31 -3.22 -7.55
CA PRO A 15 -12.50 -2.84 -6.15
C PRO A 15 -13.97 -2.63 -5.79
N GLY A 16 -14.77 -2.09 -6.72
CA GLY A 16 -16.22 -1.96 -6.58
C GLY A 16 -16.94 -3.32 -6.50
N ALA A 17 -16.55 -4.29 -7.32
CA ALA A 17 -17.12 -5.64 -7.28
C ALA A 17 -16.74 -6.40 -6.01
N LYS A 18 -15.50 -6.25 -5.55
CA LYS A 18 -15.05 -6.79 -4.24
C LYS A 18 -15.84 -6.18 -3.09
N ALA A 19 -16.07 -4.87 -3.11
CA ALA A 19 -16.89 -4.17 -2.10
C ALA A 19 -18.37 -4.58 -2.15
N ALA A 20 -18.87 -4.93 -3.34
CA ALA A 20 -20.22 -5.43 -3.56
C ALA A 20 -20.38 -6.95 -3.30
N GLY A 21 -19.31 -7.65 -2.91
CA GLY A 21 -19.35 -9.11 -2.67
C GLY A 21 -19.52 -9.96 -3.95
N LEU A 22 -19.33 -9.36 -5.13
CA LEU A 22 -19.40 -10.06 -6.41
C LEU A 22 -18.13 -10.89 -6.61
N GLN A 23 -18.30 -12.20 -6.75
CA GLN A 23 -17.23 -13.14 -7.09
C GLN A 23 -17.20 -13.34 -8.60
N TYR A 24 -16.20 -12.79 -9.29
CA TYR A 24 -15.93 -13.16 -10.67
C TYR A 24 -15.25 -14.53 -10.71
N PRO A 25 -15.56 -15.38 -11.69
CA PRO A 25 -14.91 -16.67 -11.83
C PRO A 25 -13.42 -16.48 -12.14
N ASP A 26 -12.58 -17.29 -11.50
CA ASP A 26 -11.17 -17.40 -11.83
C ASP A 26 -11.00 -18.18 -13.14
N GLU A 27 -10.16 -17.68 -14.05
CA GLU A 27 -9.76 -18.42 -15.23
C GLU A 27 -8.45 -19.16 -14.95
N VAL A 28 -8.44 -20.49 -15.16
CA VAL A 28 -7.29 -21.34 -14.85
C VAL A 28 -6.79 -22.02 -16.11
N ILE A 29 -5.51 -21.84 -16.40
CA ILE A 29 -4.79 -22.56 -17.44
C ILE A 29 -3.85 -23.55 -16.73
N GLN A 30 -4.18 -24.84 -16.84
CA GLN A 30 -3.33 -25.90 -16.33
C GLN A 30 -2.25 -26.25 -17.35
N ALA A 31 -1.05 -26.56 -16.85
CA ALA A 31 0.09 -26.97 -17.65
C ALA A 31 0.52 -25.98 -18.75
N ALA A 32 0.45 -24.68 -18.46
CA ALA A 32 0.96 -23.64 -19.34
C ALA A 32 2.46 -23.82 -19.61
N THR A 33 2.89 -23.60 -20.85
CA THR A 33 4.31 -23.58 -21.23
C THR A 33 4.96 -22.24 -20.87
N ALA A 34 6.30 -22.19 -20.87
CA ALA A 34 7.03 -20.93 -20.64
C ALA A 34 6.68 -19.86 -21.69
N GLU A 35 6.50 -20.25 -22.96
CA GLU A 35 6.08 -19.35 -24.04
C GLU A 35 4.66 -18.81 -23.82
N GLN A 36 3.74 -19.65 -23.35
CA GLN A 36 2.39 -19.21 -23.01
C GLN A 36 2.39 -18.25 -21.82
N LEU A 37 3.23 -18.50 -20.82
CA LEU A 37 3.38 -17.60 -19.68
C LEU A 37 3.96 -16.23 -20.10
N ASP A 38 4.96 -16.22 -20.98
CA ASP A 38 5.56 -15.00 -21.52
C ASP A 38 4.53 -14.14 -22.28
N ASN A 39 3.74 -14.77 -23.15
CA ASN A 39 2.66 -14.12 -23.87
C ASN A 39 1.59 -13.54 -22.92
N LEU A 40 1.23 -14.28 -21.86
CA LEU A 40 0.26 -13.80 -20.86
C LEU A 40 0.78 -12.59 -20.07
N LEU A 41 2.06 -12.57 -19.73
CA LEU A 41 2.69 -11.44 -19.05
C LEU A 41 2.73 -10.18 -19.94
N HIS A 42 3.08 -10.34 -21.22
CA HIS A 42 3.04 -9.24 -22.18
C HIS A 42 1.62 -8.71 -22.41
N ALA A 43 0.63 -9.60 -22.51
CA ALA A 43 -0.78 -9.19 -22.60
C ALA A 43 -1.25 -8.44 -21.35
N LEU A 44 -0.81 -8.87 -20.16
CA LEU A 44 -1.12 -8.19 -18.89
C LEU A 44 -0.44 -6.82 -18.80
N GLU A 45 0.77 -6.66 -19.33
CA GLU A 45 1.48 -5.38 -19.42
C GLU A 45 0.74 -4.38 -20.32
N GLU A 46 0.32 -4.84 -21.50
CA GLU A 46 -0.46 -4.04 -22.45
C GLU A 46 -1.82 -3.64 -21.86
N LEU A 47 -2.49 -4.57 -21.17
CA LEU A 47 -3.72 -4.31 -20.46
C LEU A 47 -3.50 -3.25 -19.37
N ALA A 48 -2.47 -3.42 -18.53
CA ALA A 48 -2.12 -2.47 -17.48
C ALA A 48 -1.94 -1.06 -18.05
N ALA A 49 -1.24 -0.93 -19.17
CA ALA A 49 -1.03 0.35 -19.85
C ALA A 49 -2.34 1.04 -20.26
N ARG A 50 -3.41 0.28 -20.52
CA ARG A 50 -4.73 0.80 -20.93
C ARG A 50 -5.68 1.09 -19.78
N LEU A 51 -5.41 0.57 -18.57
CA LEU A 51 -6.28 0.77 -17.41
C LEU A 51 -6.29 2.23 -16.95
N SER A 52 -7.48 2.71 -16.58
CA SER A 52 -7.66 4.06 -16.06
C SER A 52 -7.32 4.13 -14.57
N ILE A 53 -6.85 5.29 -14.10
CA ILE A 53 -6.53 5.51 -12.68
C ILE A 53 -7.80 5.63 -11.83
N TYR A 54 -8.93 6.00 -12.45
CA TYR A 54 -10.17 6.36 -11.77
C TYR A 54 -11.08 5.17 -11.46
N GLU A 55 -10.97 4.08 -12.22
CA GLU A 55 -11.67 2.83 -11.96
C GLU A 55 -10.65 1.68 -11.96
N PRO A 56 -9.91 1.50 -10.84
CA PRO A 56 -8.73 0.66 -10.84
C PRO A 56 -9.12 -0.82 -10.76
N SER A 57 -9.49 -1.45 -11.88
CA SER A 57 -9.42 -2.92 -11.95
C SER A 57 -7.99 -3.33 -11.64
N SER A 58 -7.83 -4.26 -10.69
CA SER A 58 -6.55 -4.77 -10.21
C SER A 58 -6.43 -6.26 -10.60
N PRO A 59 -6.36 -6.60 -11.91
CA PRO A 59 -6.16 -7.97 -12.33
C PRO A 59 -4.90 -8.54 -11.67
N GLU A 60 -5.04 -9.76 -11.16
CA GLU A 60 -4.01 -10.51 -10.47
C GLU A 60 -3.75 -11.80 -11.23
N LEU A 61 -2.52 -12.04 -11.64
CA LEU A 61 -2.08 -13.28 -12.25
C LEU A 61 -1.29 -14.07 -11.22
N ARG A 62 -1.77 -15.26 -10.86
CA ARG A 62 -1.08 -16.19 -9.98
C ARG A 62 -0.44 -17.27 -10.81
N VAL A 63 0.86 -17.49 -10.61
CA VAL A 63 1.62 -18.52 -11.32
C VAL A 63 2.12 -19.51 -10.28
N LYS A 64 1.61 -20.74 -10.32
CA LYS A 64 2.03 -21.83 -9.46
C LYS A 64 2.99 -22.74 -10.22
N THR A 65 4.16 -22.91 -9.62
CA THR A 65 5.17 -23.90 -9.98
C THR A 65 5.13 -25.07 -8.99
N ASP A 66 5.94 -26.10 -9.22
CA ASP A 66 6.08 -27.24 -8.30
C ASP A 66 6.63 -26.83 -6.92
N ARG A 67 7.34 -25.69 -6.85
CA ARG A 67 8.05 -25.23 -5.65
C ARG A 67 7.40 -24.01 -5.00
N GLU A 68 6.85 -23.11 -5.80
CA GLU A 68 6.45 -21.77 -5.36
C GLU A 68 5.20 -21.25 -6.08
N VAL A 69 4.51 -20.30 -5.44
CA VAL A 69 3.41 -19.52 -6.02
C VAL A 69 3.84 -18.06 -6.14
N PHE A 70 3.76 -17.53 -7.35
CA PHE A 70 4.08 -16.14 -7.67
C PHE A 70 2.81 -15.35 -7.92
N ILE A 71 2.77 -14.09 -7.49
CA ILE A 71 1.64 -13.19 -7.67
C ILE A 71 2.09 -11.95 -8.42
N ILE A 72 1.49 -11.71 -9.58
CA ILE A 72 1.73 -10.53 -10.41
C ILE A 72 0.46 -9.68 -10.42
N ARG A 73 0.60 -8.38 -10.18
CA ARG A 73 -0.51 -7.42 -10.11
C ARG A 73 -0.25 -6.25 -11.03
N THR A 74 -1.32 -5.53 -11.39
CA THR A 74 -1.21 -4.24 -12.08
C THR A 74 -1.37 -3.10 -11.08
N ARG A 75 -0.53 -2.07 -11.18
CA ARG A 75 -0.62 -0.86 -10.36
C ARG A 75 -0.12 0.34 -11.17
N TYR A 76 -0.85 1.46 -11.12
CA TYR A 76 -0.48 2.71 -11.82
C TYR A 76 -0.05 2.50 -13.29
N ARG A 77 -0.79 1.64 -14.02
CA ARG A 77 -0.53 1.30 -15.42
C ARG A 77 0.75 0.49 -15.69
N ARG A 78 1.27 -0.20 -14.67
CA ARG A 78 2.51 -1.01 -14.74
C ARG A 78 2.32 -2.38 -14.09
N LEU A 79 3.18 -3.33 -14.46
CA LEU A 79 3.29 -4.63 -13.80
C LEU A 79 4.09 -4.52 -12.50
N CYS A 80 3.53 -5.07 -11.44
CA CYS A 80 4.17 -5.21 -10.14
C CYS A 80 4.28 -6.69 -9.80
N PHE A 81 5.50 -7.14 -9.53
CA PHE A 81 5.74 -8.49 -9.04
C PHE A 81 5.73 -8.47 -7.51
N SER A 82 4.80 -9.20 -6.91
CA SER A 82 4.81 -9.47 -5.48
C SER A 82 5.31 -10.89 -5.27
N GLY A 83 6.62 -11.03 -5.09
CA GLY A 83 7.24 -12.31 -4.72
C GLY A 83 6.95 -12.67 -3.25
N HIS A 84 6.91 -13.99 -2.99
CA HIS A 84 6.85 -14.80 -1.74
C HIS A 84 6.08 -14.32 -0.49
N GLU A 85 5.92 -13.03 -0.23
CA GLU A 85 5.28 -12.50 0.97
C GLU A 85 4.53 -11.21 0.66
N ALA A 86 3.41 -10.99 1.35
CA ALA A 86 2.58 -9.79 1.26
C ALA A 86 3.30 -8.47 1.68
N THR A 87 4.62 -8.51 1.85
CA THR A 87 5.46 -7.49 2.49
C THR A 87 6.38 -6.76 1.52
N LEU A 88 6.62 -7.28 0.31
CA LEU A 88 7.34 -6.53 -0.72
C LEU A 88 6.38 -5.55 -1.38
N ARG A 89 6.64 -4.26 -1.17
CA ARG A 89 5.97 -3.17 -1.88
C ARG A 89 6.20 -3.40 -3.37
N GLY A 90 5.23 -4.03 -4.05
CA GLY A 90 5.32 -4.49 -5.44
C GLY A 90 6.24 -3.60 -6.28
N GLU A 91 7.44 -4.11 -6.52
CA GLU A 91 8.45 -3.42 -7.29
C GLU A 91 8.07 -3.54 -8.77
N GLU A 92 8.36 -2.49 -9.54
CA GLU A 92 8.12 -2.50 -10.97
C GLU A 92 9.18 -3.37 -11.64
N HIS A 93 8.73 -4.39 -12.37
CA HIS A 93 9.63 -5.31 -13.05
C HIS A 93 9.19 -5.54 -14.49
N SER A 94 10.17 -5.63 -15.38
CA SER A 94 9.96 -6.05 -16.77
C SER A 94 9.51 -7.51 -16.83
N VAL A 95 8.74 -7.89 -17.87
CA VAL A 95 8.35 -9.28 -18.15
C VAL A 95 9.55 -10.23 -18.13
N ALA A 96 10.67 -9.85 -18.74
CA ALA A 96 11.90 -10.66 -18.78
C ALA A 96 12.44 -11.01 -17.38
N TYR A 97 12.34 -10.08 -16.42
CA TYR A 97 12.77 -10.30 -15.03
C TYR A 97 11.84 -11.27 -14.31
N ILE A 98 10.53 -11.10 -14.48
CA ILE A 98 9.51 -11.97 -13.90
C ILE A 98 9.68 -13.39 -14.46
N MET A 99 9.85 -13.53 -15.77
CA MET A 99 10.13 -14.81 -16.42
C MET A 99 11.43 -15.45 -15.93
N GLY A 100 12.52 -14.70 -15.83
CA GLY A 100 13.80 -15.20 -15.29
C GLY A 100 13.69 -15.66 -13.84
N THR A 101 12.86 -14.99 -13.03
CA THR A 101 12.60 -15.36 -11.63
C THR A 101 11.78 -16.65 -11.54
N ILE A 102 10.68 -16.76 -12.29
CA ILE A 102 9.77 -17.91 -12.25
C ILE A 102 10.45 -19.17 -12.83
N THR A 103 11.28 -19.01 -13.85
CA THR A 103 11.99 -20.13 -14.53
C THR A 103 13.28 -20.54 -13.81
N GLY A 104 13.71 -19.79 -12.79
CA GLY A 104 14.99 -20.01 -12.10
C GLY A 104 16.22 -19.68 -12.94
N GLN A 105 16.05 -19.02 -14.09
CA GLN A 105 17.12 -18.52 -14.97
C GLN A 105 17.31 -17.02 -14.76
N ALA A 106 17.43 -16.58 -13.51
CA ALA A 106 17.62 -15.17 -13.19
C ALA A 106 18.94 -14.68 -13.81
N LEU A 107 18.83 -13.97 -14.94
CA LEU A 107 19.97 -13.27 -15.53
C LEU A 107 20.44 -12.20 -14.52
N PRO A 108 21.76 -12.09 -14.26
CA PRO A 108 22.29 -11.06 -13.39
C PRO A 108 21.90 -9.68 -13.94
N VAL A 109 21.43 -8.83 -13.02
CA VAL A 109 20.95 -7.47 -13.29
C VAL A 109 21.93 -6.71 -14.18
N THR A 110 21.67 -6.67 -15.49
CA THR A 110 22.11 -5.54 -16.30
C THR A 110 21.08 -4.47 -16.06
N ARG A 111 21.41 -3.48 -15.24
CA ARG A 111 20.66 -2.23 -15.19
C ARG A 111 20.61 -1.72 -16.63
N SER A 112 19.48 -1.89 -17.32
CA SER A 112 19.23 -1.16 -18.55
C SER A 112 19.12 0.31 -18.17
N VAL A 113 20.25 1.00 -18.27
CA VAL A 113 20.31 2.46 -18.40
C VAL A 113 19.83 2.78 -19.82
N GLU A 114 18.61 2.41 -20.15
CA GLU A 114 18.01 2.73 -21.44
C GLU A 114 16.50 2.49 -21.37
N ASN A 115 15.80 3.48 -20.80
CA ASN A 115 14.50 3.85 -21.33
C ASN A 115 14.49 5.37 -21.50
N PRO A 116 14.76 5.87 -22.71
CA PRO A 116 14.54 7.27 -23.03
C PRO A 116 13.04 7.56 -22.84
N ARG A 117 12.75 8.72 -22.26
CA ARG A 117 11.37 9.21 -22.07
C ARG A 117 10.71 9.35 -23.45
N LEU A 118 9.87 8.40 -23.84
CA LEU A 118 8.97 8.51 -24.99
C LEU A 118 7.86 9.53 -24.67
N PHE A 119 8.20 10.80 -24.79
CA PHE A 119 7.28 11.84 -25.21
C PHE A 119 7.72 12.26 -26.61
N ASP A 120 7.19 11.58 -27.63
CA ASP A 120 7.34 12.02 -29.02
C ASP A 120 6.59 13.33 -29.22
N ARG A 121 7.38 14.39 -29.40
CA ARG A 121 7.01 15.66 -30.02
C ARG A 121 7.19 15.48 -31.54
N PRO A 122 6.43 16.16 -32.42
CA PRO A 122 6.50 15.91 -33.86
C PRO A 122 7.91 16.21 -34.42
N PRO A 123 8.27 15.61 -35.58
CA PRO A 123 9.65 15.45 -36.00
C PRO A 123 10.23 16.80 -36.39
N THR A 124 11.29 17.23 -35.73
CA THR A 124 12.11 18.33 -36.22
C THR A 124 13.58 17.92 -36.20
N ALA A 125 14.04 17.59 -37.40
CA ALA A 125 15.39 17.64 -37.95
C ALA A 125 16.59 17.33 -37.02
N ILE A 126 17.29 16.27 -37.41
CA ILE A 126 18.65 15.88 -37.04
C ILE A 126 19.61 17.10 -37.10
N PRO A 127 20.44 17.38 -36.08
CA PRO A 127 21.66 18.13 -36.28
C PRO A 127 22.85 17.19 -36.34
N LEU A 128 23.49 17.18 -37.51
CA LEU A 128 24.86 16.70 -37.70
C LEU A 128 25.83 17.46 -36.76
N ARG A 129 26.92 16.77 -36.43
CA ARG A 129 28.14 17.30 -35.78
C ARG A 129 28.57 18.68 -36.31
N PRO A 130 29.26 19.47 -35.47
CA PRO A 130 29.53 20.87 -35.75
C PRO A 130 30.60 20.99 -36.83
N SER A 131 30.29 21.75 -37.87
CA SER A 131 31.30 22.44 -38.67
C SER A 131 30.99 23.93 -38.63
N SER A 132 31.91 24.65 -38.00
CA SER A 132 32.32 26.04 -38.26
C SER A 132 31.25 27.11 -38.50
N ARG A 133 31.42 28.21 -37.73
CA ARG A 133 31.37 29.61 -38.21
C ARG A 133 29.97 30.18 -38.45
N ARG A 134 29.54 31.15 -37.63
CA ARG A 134 29.71 32.61 -37.84
C ARG A 134 28.89 33.38 -36.80
N GLU A 135 29.35 34.58 -36.51
CA GLU A 135 28.85 35.53 -35.51
C GLU A 135 27.44 36.08 -35.79
N SER A 136 26.89 36.63 -34.70
CA SER A 136 26.08 37.85 -34.62
C SER A 136 24.56 37.72 -34.74
N GLY A 137 23.87 38.23 -33.71
CA GLY A 137 22.42 38.42 -33.70
C GLY A 137 21.93 38.80 -32.31
N GLY A 138 21.76 40.10 -32.08
CA GLY A 138 21.47 40.70 -30.78
C GLY A 138 20.20 40.19 -30.08
N GLY A 139 20.33 40.02 -28.78
CA GLY A 139 19.25 39.84 -27.83
C GLY A 139 19.89 39.83 -26.45
N ALA A 140 19.37 40.63 -25.51
CA ALA A 140 19.88 40.75 -24.15
C ALA A 140 19.85 39.38 -23.43
N GLY A 141 20.85 38.55 -23.70
CA GLY A 141 20.97 37.19 -23.22
C GLY A 141 21.86 37.16 -22.00
N PHE A 142 21.38 36.54 -20.92
CA PHE A 142 22.15 36.31 -19.72
C PHE A 142 23.53 35.74 -20.06
N PRO A 143 24.61 36.26 -19.44
CA PRO A 143 25.95 35.78 -19.72
C PRO A 143 26.05 34.29 -19.35
N ASP A 144 26.84 33.53 -20.10
CA ASP A 144 26.85 32.06 -19.97
C ASP A 144 27.26 31.58 -18.56
N TRP A 145 28.08 32.35 -17.85
CA TRP A 145 28.41 32.07 -16.44
C TRP A 145 27.18 32.17 -15.52
N ALA A 146 26.23 33.06 -15.80
CA ALA A 146 25.01 33.20 -15.03
C ALA A 146 24.05 32.03 -15.28
N LYS A 147 24.03 31.47 -16.50
CA LYS A 147 23.28 30.25 -16.81
C LYS A 147 23.83 29.05 -16.03
N ILE A 148 25.15 28.92 -15.95
CA ILE A 148 25.83 27.86 -15.17
C ILE A 148 25.54 28.02 -13.67
N ALA A 149 25.64 29.25 -13.15
CA ALA A 149 25.36 29.53 -11.74
C ALA A 149 23.90 29.21 -11.36
N LEU A 150 22.95 29.57 -12.24
CA LEU A 150 21.53 29.24 -12.04
C LEU A 150 21.31 27.73 -12.02
N LEU A 151 21.91 26.99 -12.96
CA LEU A 151 21.79 25.54 -13.03
C LEU A 151 22.36 24.86 -11.77
N ALA A 152 23.50 25.35 -11.27
CA ALA A 152 24.10 24.84 -10.04
C ALA A 152 23.18 25.09 -8.84
N LEU A 153 22.64 26.30 -8.70
CA LEU A 153 21.75 26.66 -7.60
C LEU A 153 20.47 25.81 -7.60
N VAL A 154 19.87 25.59 -8.76
CA VAL A 154 18.72 24.69 -8.90
C VAL A 154 19.10 23.27 -8.50
N SER A 155 20.23 22.74 -8.98
CA SER A 155 20.68 21.38 -8.66
C SER A 155 20.91 21.18 -7.15
N PHE A 156 21.60 22.12 -6.50
CA PHE A 156 21.81 22.08 -5.05
C PHE A 156 20.49 22.19 -4.27
N SER A 157 19.52 22.98 -4.74
CA SER A 157 18.22 23.09 -4.08
C SER A 157 17.42 21.78 -4.13
N PHE A 158 17.48 21.04 -5.25
CA PHE A 158 16.82 19.73 -5.38
C PHE A 158 17.44 18.66 -4.48
N VAL A 159 18.78 18.60 -4.43
CA VAL A 159 19.49 17.66 -3.55
C VAL A 159 19.25 17.99 -2.08
N GLY A 160 19.31 19.28 -1.71
CA GLY A 160 19.02 19.74 -0.35
C GLY A 160 17.58 19.45 0.09
N ALA A 161 16.60 19.70 -0.79
CA ALA A 161 15.20 19.37 -0.52
C ALA A 161 14.97 17.85 -0.40
N GLY A 162 15.65 17.06 -1.24
CA GLY A 162 15.62 15.59 -1.18
C GLY A 162 16.16 15.05 0.14
N LEU A 163 17.33 15.54 0.58
CA LEU A 163 17.88 15.18 1.90
C LEU A 163 16.93 15.61 3.03
N TRP A 164 16.39 16.82 2.99
CA TRP A 164 15.47 17.30 4.02
C TRP A 164 14.20 16.46 4.13
N LEU A 165 13.66 15.97 3.00
CA LEU A 165 12.51 15.06 2.99
C LEU A 165 12.86 13.67 3.54
N LEU A 166 14.09 13.18 3.34
CA LEU A 166 14.57 11.91 3.90
C LEU A 166 14.82 12.00 5.41
N PHE A 167 15.31 13.14 5.89
CA PHE A 167 15.57 13.37 7.32
C PHE A 167 14.37 13.91 8.09
N LYS A 168 13.24 14.17 7.42
CA LYS A 168 12.00 14.49 8.13
C LYS A 168 11.57 13.25 8.92
N PRO A 169 11.43 13.34 10.25
CA PRO A 169 10.81 12.26 11.00
C PRO A 169 9.43 12.02 10.40
N THR A 170 9.13 10.78 10.06
CA THR A 170 7.79 10.38 9.64
C THR A 170 6.84 10.88 10.71
N ARG A 171 6.02 11.88 10.39
CA ARG A 171 4.95 12.32 11.28
C ARG A 171 4.03 11.12 11.42
N SER A 172 4.23 10.36 12.49
CA SER A 172 3.32 9.30 12.84
C SER A 172 1.99 9.97 13.13
N PHE A 173 0.96 9.61 12.36
CA PHE A 173 -0.41 9.97 12.69
C PHE A 173 -0.89 9.24 13.95
N ALA A 174 -0.07 8.37 14.55
CA ALA A 174 -0.36 7.79 15.84
C ALA A 174 -0.37 8.91 16.91
N PRO A 175 -1.45 9.03 17.69
CA PRO A 175 -1.54 10.01 18.76
C PRO A 175 -0.37 9.86 19.74
N THR A 176 0.16 10.97 20.24
CA THR A 176 1.24 10.93 21.23
C THR A 176 0.70 10.39 22.55
N TYR A 177 1.22 9.26 23.00
CA TYR A 177 0.83 8.64 24.27
C TYR A 177 2.06 8.19 25.06
N LYS A 178 1.89 8.08 26.37
CA LYS A 178 2.87 7.45 27.27
C LYS A 178 2.25 6.22 27.89
N LEU A 179 2.87 5.06 27.71
CA LEU A 179 2.44 3.83 28.36
C LEU A 179 2.52 4.00 29.89
N MET A 180 1.49 3.52 30.58
CA MET A 180 1.44 3.51 32.04
C MET A 180 2.35 2.42 32.62
N GLY A 181 2.69 2.55 33.90
CA GLY A 181 3.31 1.45 34.64
C GLY A 181 2.38 0.23 34.73
N ALA A 182 2.94 -0.97 34.89
CA ALA A 182 2.15 -2.22 34.86
C ALA A 182 0.99 -2.23 35.88
N THR A 183 1.24 -1.80 37.13
CA THR A 183 0.22 -1.74 38.19
C THR A 183 -0.89 -0.74 37.88
N GLU A 184 -0.54 0.44 37.36
CA GLU A 184 -1.50 1.47 36.95
C GLU A 184 -2.33 1.00 35.76
N ALA A 185 -1.71 0.34 34.78
CA ALA A 185 -2.39 -0.21 33.62
C ALA A 185 -3.41 -1.30 34.02
N VAL A 186 -3.04 -2.21 34.93
CA VAL A 186 -3.96 -3.25 35.43
C VAL A 186 -5.13 -2.63 36.19
N SER A 187 -4.89 -1.64 37.05
CA SER A 187 -5.98 -0.97 37.78
C SER A 187 -6.89 -0.17 36.83
N LEU A 188 -6.35 0.43 35.77
CA LEU A 188 -7.14 1.09 34.73
C LEU A 188 -8.01 0.09 33.96
N LEU A 189 -7.43 -1.02 33.52
CA LEU A 189 -8.14 -2.09 32.83
C LEU A 189 -9.26 -2.67 33.72
N GLY A 190 -9.00 -2.87 35.01
CA GLY A 190 -10.01 -3.29 35.98
C GLY A 190 -11.18 -2.33 36.10
N ARG A 191 -10.92 -1.00 36.09
CA ARG A 191 -11.97 0.02 36.17
C ARG A 191 -12.81 0.09 34.90
N VAL A 192 -12.18 -0.01 33.74
CA VAL A 192 -12.87 0.12 32.44
C VAL A 192 -13.40 -1.20 31.90
N ALA A 193 -13.08 -2.34 32.52
CA ALA A 193 -13.64 -3.62 32.12
C ALA A 193 -15.17 -3.59 32.22
N GLY A 194 -15.81 -4.17 31.20
CA GLY A 194 -17.26 -4.09 31.05
C GLY A 194 -17.70 -4.19 29.59
N GLN A 195 -19.00 -4.07 29.40
CA GLN A 195 -19.63 -4.07 28.08
C GLN A 195 -20.14 -2.67 27.79
N TYR A 196 -19.90 -2.19 26.57
CA TYR A 196 -20.28 -0.86 26.14
C TYR A 196 -20.90 -0.91 24.75
N HIS A 197 -21.95 -0.13 24.50
CA HIS A 197 -22.63 -0.07 23.22
C HIS A 197 -22.67 1.36 22.69
N THR A 198 -22.64 1.54 21.37
CA THR A 198 -23.01 2.82 20.74
C THR A 198 -24.52 3.01 20.68
N GLY A 199 -25.27 1.90 20.66
CA GLY A 199 -26.73 1.83 20.62
C GLY A 199 -27.20 0.36 20.54
N THR A 200 -28.46 0.12 20.20
CA THR A 200 -29.08 -1.22 20.16
C THR A 200 -29.65 -1.60 18.80
N GLN A 201 -29.51 -0.75 17.79
CA GLN A 201 -30.05 -0.96 16.45
C GLN A 201 -29.07 -1.74 15.57
N PRO A 202 -29.55 -2.39 14.49
CA PRO A 202 -28.65 -2.96 13.48
C PRO A 202 -27.70 -1.90 12.94
N GLY A 203 -26.40 -2.20 12.93
CA GLY A 203 -25.34 -1.26 12.56
C GLY A 203 -24.63 -0.60 13.74
N ASP A 204 -25.25 -0.56 14.93
CA ASP A 204 -24.58 -0.16 16.17
C ASP A 204 -23.48 -1.16 16.55
N ARG A 205 -22.61 -0.74 17.47
CA ARG A 205 -21.45 -1.53 17.87
C ARG A 205 -21.48 -1.86 19.36
N ARG A 206 -20.94 -3.04 19.66
CA ARG A 206 -20.64 -3.54 20.99
C ARG A 206 -19.13 -3.57 21.18
N LEU A 207 -18.68 -3.13 22.34
CA LEU A 207 -17.30 -3.20 22.81
C LEU A 207 -17.31 -3.94 24.14
N ILE A 208 -16.54 -5.01 24.24
CA ILE A 208 -16.29 -5.71 25.50
C ILE A 208 -14.83 -5.49 25.84
N ILE A 209 -14.59 -4.95 27.03
CA ILE A 209 -13.26 -4.78 27.60
C ILE A 209 -13.11 -5.80 28.73
N ASP A 210 -12.13 -6.68 28.60
CA ASP A 210 -11.76 -7.63 29.64
C ASP A 210 -10.62 -7.09 30.53
N ASN A 211 -10.56 -7.56 31.77
CA ASN A 211 -9.52 -7.23 32.75
C ASN A 211 -8.12 -7.63 32.26
N ALA A 212 -8.02 -8.65 31.41
CA ALA A 212 -6.77 -9.08 30.79
C ALA A 212 -6.26 -8.12 29.70
N GLY A 213 -7.01 -7.06 29.36
CA GLY A 213 -6.68 -6.15 28.27
C GLY A 213 -7.10 -6.67 26.90
N THR A 214 -8.00 -7.65 26.82
CA THR A 214 -8.61 -8.07 25.55
C THR A 214 -9.81 -7.20 25.24
N LEU A 215 -9.86 -6.68 24.01
CA LEU A 215 -11.00 -5.95 23.47
C LEU A 215 -11.71 -6.81 22.44
N ARG A 216 -13.04 -6.91 22.54
CA ARG A 216 -13.89 -7.52 21.51
C ARG A 216 -14.83 -6.45 20.98
N ILE A 217 -14.65 -6.10 19.71
CA ILE A 217 -15.46 -5.09 19.02
C ILE A 217 -16.35 -5.84 18.05
N ALA A 218 -17.66 -5.72 18.24
CA ALA A 218 -18.65 -6.38 17.40
C ALA A 218 -19.62 -5.36 16.80
N LYS A 219 -20.15 -5.66 15.61
CA LYS A 219 -21.23 -4.91 14.98
C LYS A 219 -22.54 -5.69 15.14
N PHE A 220 -23.59 -5.02 15.57
CA PHE A 220 -24.93 -5.60 15.66
C PHE A 220 -25.51 -5.79 14.25
N GLY A 221 -25.94 -7.02 13.97
CA GLY A 221 -26.78 -7.39 12.84
C GLY A 221 -28.27 -7.31 13.19
N PRO A 222 -29.13 -7.91 12.36
CA PRO A 222 -30.55 -8.10 12.68
C PRO A 222 -30.71 -8.83 14.02
N ASP A 223 -31.71 -8.44 14.81
CA ASP A 223 -32.03 -9.06 16.12
C ASP A 223 -30.87 -9.05 17.13
N GLN A 224 -29.98 -8.06 17.05
CA GLN A 224 -28.78 -7.94 17.90
C GLN A 224 -27.79 -9.12 17.77
N SER A 225 -27.90 -9.89 16.68
CA SER A 225 -26.89 -10.89 16.31
C SER A 225 -25.53 -10.21 16.08
N ILE A 226 -24.44 -10.95 16.26
CA ILE A 226 -23.10 -10.44 15.95
C ILE A 226 -22.85 -10.66 14.47
N ALA A 227 -22.85 -9.58 13.68
CA ALA A 227 -22.58 -9.64 12.24
C ALA A 227 -21.08 -9.73 11.94
N GLU A 228 -20.28 -8.99 12.71
CA GLU A 228 -18.82 -8.93 12.58
C GLU A 228 -18.22 -8.84 13.98
N GLU A 229 -17.10 -9.53 14.23
CA GLU A 229 -16.36 -9.46 15.49
C GLU A 229 -14.85 -9.32 15.22
N ILE A 230 -14.23 -8.40 15.95
CA ILE A 230 -12.82 -8.08 15.88
C ILE A 230 -12.23 -8.16 17.29
N ILE A 231 -11.22 -9.01 17.47
CA ILE A 231 -10.49 -9.14 18.72
C ILE A 231 -9.19 -8.33 18.64
N ARG A 232 -8.92 -7.54 19.68
CA ARG A 232 -7.71 -6.72 19.83
C ARG A 232 -7.17 -6.84 21.25
N THR A 233 -5.94 -6.41 21.46
CA THR A 233 -5.40 -6.19 22.80
C THR A 233 -5.27 -4.71 23.08
N ALA A 234 -5.32 -4.35 24.36
CA ALA A 234 -5.25 -3.00 24.88
C ALA A 234 -4.29 -2.92 26.06
N ARG A 235 -3.57 -1.81 26.13
CA ARG A 235 -2.66 -1.50 27.24
C ARG A 235 -2.98 -0.13 27.81
N GLY A 236 -2.84 0.01 29.12
CA GLY A 236 -3.02 1.29 29.79
C GLY A 236 -1.99 2.32 29.31
N ALA A 237 -2.46 3.51 28.99
CA ALA A 237 -1.66 4.64 28.55
C ALA A 237 -2.22 5.94 29.11
N THR A 238 -1.44 7.01 28.93
CA THR A 238 -1.85 8.39 29.17
C THR A 238 -1.70 9.19 27.89
N GLN A 239 -2.69 10.01 27.59
CA GLN A 239 -2.62 11.04 26.57
C GLN A 239 -2.96 12.37 27.22
N ASP A 240 -2.05 13.34 27.13
CA ASP A 240 -2.23 14.68 27.71
C ASP A 240 -2.66 14.65 29.19
N GLY A 241 -2.09 13.71 29.95
CA GLY A 241 -2.38 13.51 31.38
C GLY A 241 -3.70 12.78 31.68
N LYS A 242 -4.50 12.43 30.66
CA LYS A 242 -5.75 11.67 30.82
C LYS A 242 -5.52 10.19 30.60
N PRO A 243 -6.22 9.31 31.35
CA PRO A 243 -6.13 7.88 31.15
C PRO A 243 -6.74 7.47 29.80
N ALA A 244 -6.07 6.55 29.12
CA ALA A 244 -6.46 6.02 27.83
C ALA A 244 -6.02 4.56 27.69
N LEU A 245 -6.55 3.86 26.69
CA LEU A 245 -6.06 2.55 26.29
C LEU A 245 -5.48 2.61 24.88
N VAL A 246 -4.30 2.05 24.67
CA VAL A 246 -3.69 1.90 23.36
C VAL A 246 -3.93 0.49 22.85
N THR A 247 -4.46 0.35 21.65
CA THR A 247 -4.80 -0.94 21.05
C THR A 247 -3.67 -1.53 20.20
N SER A 248 -3.75 -2.83 19.88
CA SER A 248 -2.74 -3.54 19.08
C SER A 248 -2.61 -3.06 17.63
N ASP A 249 -3.69 -2.55 17.06
CA ASP A 249 -3.66 -1.68 15.89
C ASP A 249 -3.58 -0.26 16.46
N PRO A 250 -2.53 0.56 16.19
CA PRO A 250 -2.16 1.73 17.00
C PRO A 250 -3.21 2.85 16.96
N TYR A 251 -4.27 2.64 17.72
CA TYR A 251 -5.37 3.53 18.01
C TYR A 251 -5.46 3.73 19.49
N LEU A 252 -6.01 4.88 19.85
CA LEU A 252 -6.12 5.31 21.23
C LEU A 252 -7.60 5.43 21.59
N MET A 253 -7.99 4.65 22.58
CA MET A 253 -9.30 4.68 23.21
C MET A 253 -9.26 5.68 24.35
N MET A 254 -10.00 6.77 24.22
CA MET A 254 -10.10 7.77 25.27
C MET A 254 -11.14 7.32 26.30
N ILE A 255 -10.77 7.38 27.57
CA ILE A 255 -11.71 7.13 28.66
C ILE A 255 -12.28 8.49 29.04
N ASN A 256 -13.55 8.73 28.73
CA ASN A 256 -14.17 10.03 29.01
C ASN A 256 -14.60 10.09 30.49
N ASP A 257 -15.23 9.02 30.97
CA ASP A 257 -15.72 8.85 32.34
C ASP A 257 -15.83 7.35 32.71
N ALA A 258 -16.44 7.01 33.84
CA ALA A 258 -16.57 5.63 34.32
C ALA A 258 -17.45 4.75 33.41
N ASP A 259 -18.39 5.38 32.69
CA ASP A 259 -19.43 4.73 31.92
C ASP A 259 -19.33 5.04 30.42
N SER A 260 -18.33 5.80 29.96
CA SER A 260 -18.18 6.10 28.55
C SER A 260 -16.73 6.14 28.08
N VAL A 261 -16.52 5.53 26.91
CA VAL A 261 -15.23 5.48 26.23
C VAL A 261 -15.40 5.87 24.77
N THR A 262 -14.39 6.53 24.20
CA THR A 262 -14.39 6.92 22.79
C THR A 262 -13.36 6.09 22.03
N LEU A 263 -13.79 5.39 20.98
CA LEU A 263 -12.94 4.59 20.11
C LEU A 263 -13.34 4.84 18.64
N TYR A 264 -12.36 5.10 17.76
CA TYR A 264 -12.60 5.45 16.34
C TYR A 264 -13.58 6.61 16.13
N GLY A 265 -13.57 7.60 17.04
CA GLY A 265 -14.50 8.74 17.01
C GLY A 265 -15.94 8.40 17.42
N GLN A 266 -16.22 7.15 17.81
CA GLN A 266 -17.54 6.75 18.32
C GLN A 266 -17.52 6.66 19.84
N VAL A 267 -18.59 7.14 20.47
CA VAL A 267 -18.78 7.07 21.92
C VAL A 267 -19.53 5.80 22.25
N TYR A 268 -18.92 4.95 23.07
CA TYR A 268 -19.50 3.74 23.61
C TYR A 268 -19.93 3.99 25.05
N LYS A 269 -21.19 3.71 25.37
CA LYS A 269 -21.75 3.83 26.72
C LYS A 269 -21.83 2.47 27.40
N ARG A 270 -21.44 2.41 28.66
CA ARG A 270 -21.43 1.20 29.47
C ARG A 270 -22.86 0.71 29.64
N VAL A 271 -23.04 -0.58 29.42
CA VAL A 271 -24.30 -1.27 29.71
C VAL A 271 -24.25 -1.64 31.18
N VAL A 272 -24.96 -0.88 31.99
CA VAL A 272 -25.19 -1.24 33.39
C VAL A 272 -26.10 -2.47 33.38
N ARG A 273 -25.63 -3.56 33.99
CA ARG A 273 -26.46 -4.73 34.25
C ARG A 273 -27.41 -4.47 35.41
#